data_AF-A0A2E8V8P5-F1
#
_entry.id   AF-A0A2E8V8P5-F1
#
_cell.length_a   1.000
_cell.length_b   1.000
_cell.length_c   1.000
_cell.angle_alpha   90.00
_cell.angle_beta   90.00
_cell.angle_gamma   90.00
#
_symmetry.space_group_name_H-M   'P 1'
#
loop_
_entity.id
_entity.type
_entity.pdbx_description
1 polymer ?
#
loop_
_entity_poly.entity_id
_entity_poly.type
_entity_poly.pdbx_seq_one_letter_code
_entity_poly.pdbx_strand_id
1 'polypeptide(L)'
;MGLANIFRICGVLYILIMLVLVSVHLFVEWYDTDATDEHINVGKTMAVIIGASGIGTGILFLLASFVKDVKTSKILLLGVTASSLLLLISFVFNETVLNGSPPIPFWIIIGLTFVLSLYGRFRVNKI
;
A
#
# COMPACT_ATOMS: atom_id res chain seq x y z
N MET A 1 9.03 -11.71 16.64
CA MET A 1 8.94 -11.47 15.19
C MET A 1 10.32 -11.09 14.66
N GLY A 2 10.77 -11.72 13.57
CA GLY A 2 12.00 -11.34 12.85
C GLY A 2 11.70 -10.40 11.68
N LEU A 3 12.73 -9.76 11.12
CA LEU A 3 12.59 -8.85 9.98
C LEU A 3 11.93 -9.52 8.78
N ALA A 4 12.21 -10.80 8.53
CA ALA A 4 11.58 -11.56 7.44
C ALA A 4 10.06 -11.63 7.58
N ASN A 5 9.56 -11.82 8.81
CA ASN A 5 8.11 -11.85 9.06
C ASN A 5 7.46 -10.48 8.88
N ILE A 6 8.15 -9.40 9.25
CA ILE A 6 7.65 -8.03 9.03
C ILE A 6 7.49 -7.77 7.54
N PHE A 7 8.49 -8.10 6.73
CA PHE A 7 8.42 -8.00 5.28
C PHE A 7 7.26 -8.81 4.68
N ARG A 8 7.05 -10.04 5.16
CA ARG A 8 5.92 -10.88 4.71
C ARG A 8 4.58 -10.24 5.02
N ILE A 9 4.39 -9.76 6.25
CA ILE A 9 3.14 -9.12 6.67
C ILE A 9 2.91 -7.85 5.86
N CYS A 10 3.90 -6.95 5.77
CA CYS A 10 3.78 -5.74 4.98
C CYS A 10 3.48 -6.04 3.51
N GLY A 11 4.15 -7.02 2.91
CA GLY A 11 3.91 -7.43 1.52
C GLY A 11 2.50 -7.96 1.30
N VAL A 12 2.01 -8.86 2.16
CA VAL A 12 0.63 -9.39 2.07
C VAL A 12 -0.39 -8.27 2.22
N LEU A 13 -0.23 -7.40 3.21
CA LEU A 13 -1.10 -6.26 3.44
C LEU A 13 -1.17 -5.34 2.21
N TYR A 14 -0.02 -5.05 1.60
CA TYR A 14 0.07 -4.20 0.41
C TYR A 14 -0.56 -4.84 -0.84
N ILE A 15 -0.42 -6.16 -1.02
CA ILE A 15 -1.08 -6.86 -2.12
C ILE A 15 -2.59 -6.86 -1.93
N LEU A 16 -3.06 -7.20 -0.73
CA LEU A 16 -4.49 -7.28 -0.43
C LEU A 16 -5.19 -5.94 -0.64
N ILE A 17 -4.62 -4.83 -0.15
CA ILE A 17 -5.25 -3.51 -0.30
C ILE A 17 -5.32 -3.08 -1.76
N MET A 18 -4.30 -3.40 -2.57
CA MET A 18 -4.28 -3.05 -3.99
C MET A 18 -5.25 -3.91 -4.79
N LEU A 19 -5.39 -5.19 -4.46
CA LEU A 19 -6.42 -6.05 -5.06
C LEU A 19 -7.83 -5.51 -4.76
N VAL A 20 -8.11 -5.16 -3.49
CA VAL A 20 -9.40 -4.58 -3.12
C VAL A 20 -9.64 -3.26 -3.85
N LEU A 21 -8.63 -2.39 -3.96
CA LEU A 21 -8.73 -1.13 -4.71
C LEU A 21 -9.15 -1.37 -6.17
N VAL A 22 -8.46 -2.27 -6.86
CA VAL A 22 -8.76 -2.63 -8.25
C VAL A 22 -10.16 -3.22 -8.35
N SER A 23 -10.53 -4.14 -7.46
CA SER A 23 -11.85 -4.77 -7.48
C SER A 23 -12.98 -3.74 -7.32
N VAL A 24 -12.83 -2.77 -6.42
CA VAL A 24 -13.83 -1.71 -6.25
C VAL A 24 -13.99 -0.88 -7.52
N HIS A 25 -12.90 -0.49 -8.18
CA HIS A 25 -12.98 0.32 -9.39
C HIS A 25 -13.52 -0.44 -10.60
N LEU A 26 -13.23 -1.75 -10.70
CA LEU A 26 -13.67 -2.55 -11.84
C LEU A 26 -15.11 -3.05 -11.71
N PHE A 27 -15.55 -3.42 -10.51
CA PHE A 27 -16.77 -4.19 -10.31
C PHE A 27 -17.86 -3.47 -9.52
N VAL A 28 -17.57 -2.31 -8.91
CA VAL A 28 -18.56 -1.54 -8.15
C VAL A 28 -18.91 -0.26 -8.90
N GLU A 29 -20.19 0.06 -8.98
CA GLU A 29 -20.67 1.36 -9.46
C GLU A 29 -20.60 2.37 -8.31
N TRP A 30 -19.44 3.01 -8.17
CA TRP A 30 -19.19 4.05 -7.16
C TRP A 30 -18.84 5.40 -7.80
N TYR A 31 -18.84 5.47 -9.14
CA TYR A 31 -18.66 6.71 -9.89
C TYR A 31 -19.91 7.58 -9.78
N ASP A 32 -19.73 8.89 -9.88
CA ASP A 32 -20.82 9.87 -9.88
C ASP A 32 -21.83 9.54 -11.01
N THR A 33 -23.13 9.71 -10.73
CA THR A 33 -24.20 9.47 -11.69
C THR A 33 -24.10 10.35 -12.93
N ASP A 34 -23.45 11.51 -12.81
CA ASP A 34 -23.24 12.43 -13.92
C ASP A 34 -21.91 12.17 -14.67
N ALA A 35 -21.14 11.15 -14.28
CA ALA A 35 -19.88 10.81 -14.94
C ALA A 35 -20.13 10.20 -16.33
N THR A 36 -19.44 10.74 -17.33
CA THR A 36 -19.44 10.15 -18.69
C THR A 36 -18.72 8.81 -18.70
N ASP A 37 -19.07 7.94 -19.64
CA ASP A 37 -18.42 6.64 -19.84
C ASP A 37 -16.89 6.78 -20.05
N GLU A 38 -16.47 7.86 -20.70
CA GLU A 38 -15.04 8.16 -20.90
C GLU A 38 -14.33 8.43 -19.56
N HIS A 39 -14.91 9.25 -18.68
CA HIS A 39 -14.34 9.51 -17.36
C HIS A 39 -14.27 8.24 -16.51
N ILE A 40 -15.32 7.40 -16.56
CA ILE A 40 -15.34 6.11 -15.86
C ILE A 40 -14.22 5.20 -16.37
N ASN A 41 -14.05 5.10 -17.70
CA ASN A 41 -13.01 4.27 -18.32
C ASN A 41 -11.59 4.76 -17.98
N VAL A 42 -11.37 6.08 -17.93
CA VAL A 42 -10.10 6.65 -17.48
C VAL A 42 -9.83 6.28 -16.02
N GLY A 43 -10.83 6.43 -15.14
CA GLY A 43 -10.73 6.04 -13.73
C GLY A 43 -10.38 4.56 -13.55
N LYS A 44 -11.05 3.67 -14.29
CA LYS A 44 -10.77 2.22 -14.29
C LYS A 44 -9.37 1.91 -14.78
N THR A 45 -8.93 2.55 -15.86
CA THR A 45 -7.59 2.37 -16.42
C THR A 45 -6.51 2.78 -15.43
N MET A 46 -6.68 3.94 -14.78
CA MET A 46 -5.75 4.41 -13.74
C MET A 46 -5.72 3.46 -12.54
N ALA A 47 -6.88 2.99 -12.09
CA ALA A 47 -6.96 2.04 -10.98
C ALA A 47 -6.23 0.72 -11.28
N VAL A 48 -6.32 0.21 -12.51
CA VAL A 48 -5.58 -1.00 -12.93
C VAL A 48 -4.08 -0.76 -12.92
N ILE A 49 -3.60 0.36 -13.47
CA ILE A 49 -2.16 0.70 -13.50
C ILE A 49 -1.62 0.86 -12.07
N ILE A 50 -2.31 1.65 -11.24
CA ILE A 50 -1.93 1.87 -9.83
C ILE A 50 -1.97 0.55 -9.06
N GLY A 51 -3.03 -0.24 -9.23
CA GLY A 51 -3.16 -1.55 -8.60
C GLY A 51 -2.04 -2.51 -8.98
N ALA A 52 -1.69 -2.61 -10.27
CA ALA A 52 -0.60 -3.46 -10.74
C ALA A 52 0.76 -3.03 -10.15
N SER A 53 1.05 -1.72 -10.13
CA SER A 53 2.27 -1.19 -9.52
C SER A 53 2.32 -1.42 -8.00
N GLY A 54 1.18 -1.30 -7.33
CA GLY A 54 1.06 -1.58 -5.90
C GLY A 54 1.24 -3.06 -5.57
N ILE A 55 0.64 -3.96 -6.35
CA ILE A 55 0.85 -5.42 -6.22
C ILE A 55 2.32 -5.78 -6.43
N GLY A 56 2.95 -5.23 -7.48
CA GLY A 56 4.38 -5.42 -7.74
C GLY A 56 5.24 -4.96 -6.55
N THR A 57 4.92 -3.81 -5.96
CA THR A 57 5.58 -3.30 -4.74
C THR A 57 5.40 -4.26 -3.56
N GLY A 58 4.21 -4.79 -3.35
CA GLY A 58 3.95 -5.79 -2.31
C GLY A 58 4.74 -7.08 -2.52
N ILE A 59 4.89 -7.55 -3.77
CA ILE A 59 5.76 -8.69 -4.12
C ILE A 59 7.22 -8.38 -3.78
N LEU A 60 7.72 -7.18 -4.09
CA LEU A 60 9.08 -6.78 -3.71
C LEU A 60 9.29 -6.83 -2.20
N PHE A 61 8.29 -6.45 -1.39
CA PHE A 61 8.36 -6.59 0.05
C PHE A 61 8.42 -8.06 0.49
N LEU A 62 7.64 -8.95 -0.14
CA LEU A 62 7.74 -10.39 0.11
C LEU A 62 9.14 -10.92 -0.23
N LEU A 63 9.72 -10.50 -1.35
CA LEU A 63 11.07 -10.91 -1.76
C LEU A 63 12.14 -10.38 -0.80
N ALA A 64 11.96 -9.18 -0.24
CA ALA A 64 12.84 -8.64 0.78
C ALA A 64 12.91 -9.51 2.06
N SER A 65 11.92 -10.38 2.29
CA SER A 65 11.95 -11.34 3.41
C SER A 65 13.04 -12.40 3.30
N PHE A 66 13.64 -12.60 2.12
CA PHE A 66 14.74 -13.54 1.91
C PHE A 66 16.12 -12.93 2.19
N VAL A 67 16.21 -11.63 2.45
CA VAL A 67 17.47 -10.97 2.80
C VAL A 67 17.93 -11.43 4.18
N LYS A 68 19.15 -11.96 4.25
CA LYS A 68 19.76 -12.50 5.48
C LYS A 68 20.57 -11.48 6.27
N ASP A 69 20.87 -10.32 5.68
CA ASP A 69 21.64 -9.26 6.34
C ASP A 69 20.73 -8.21 7.00
N VAL A 70 20.89 -8.04 8.31
CA VAL A 70 20.10 -7.12 9.13
C VAL A 70 20.26 -5.67 8.65
N LYS A 71 21.49 -5.25 8.27
CA LYS A 71 21.75 -3.87 7.86
C LYS A 71 20.99 -3.54 6.58
N THR A 72 21.07 -4.42 5.59
CA THR A 72 20.35 -4.32 4.31
C THR A 72 18.84 -4.39 4.52
N SER A 73 18.34 -5.32 5.33
CA SER A 73 16.92 -5.41 5.69
C SER A 73 16.40 -4.12 6.31
N LYS A 74 17.17 -3.45 7.18
CA LYS A 74 16.77 -2.17 7.76
C LYS A 74 16.71 -1.03 6.74
N ILE A 75 17.57 -1.05 5.71
CA ILE A 75 17.50 -0.10 4.60
C ILE A 75 16.24 -0.37 3.76
N LEU A 76 15.94 -1.62 3.45
CA LEU A 76 14.74 -1.98 2.70
C LEU A 76 13.45 -1.61 3.46
N LEU A 77 13.41 -1.78 4.78
CA LEU A 77 12.30 -1.31 5.62
C LEU A 77 12.11 0.21 5.56
N LEU A 78 13.17 0.96 5.30
CA LEU A 78 13.09 2.41 5.11
C LEU A 78 12.29 2.75 3.84
N GLY A 79 12.46 1.95 2.79
CA GLY A 79 11.64 2.03 1.57
C GLY A 79 10.17 1.73 1.88
N VAL A 80 9.88 0.66 2.64
CA VAL A 80 8.50 0.33 3.08
C VAL A 80 7.87 1.49 3.85
N THR A 81 8.62 2.08 4.79
CA THR A 81 8.18 3.24 5.58
C THR A 81 7.93 4.46 4.70
N ALA A 82 8.82 4.76 3.75
CA ALA A 82 8.65 5.89 2.85
C ALA A 82 7.43 5.72 1.93
N SER A 83 7.25 4.53 1.34
CA SER A 83 6.09 4.23 0.48
C SER A 83 4.78 4.33 1.24
N SER A 84 4.70 3.75 2.44
CA SER A 84 3.49 3.83 3.28
C SER A 84 3.21 5.25 3.76
N LEU A 85 4.23 6.03 4.12
CA LEU A 85 4.06 7.44 4.48
C LEU A 85 3.52 8.27 3.32
N LEU A 86 4.05 8.10 2.11
CA LEU A 86 3.58 8.82 0.92
C LEU A 86 2.12 8.47 0.59
N LEU A 87 1.71 7.21 0.77
CA LEU A 87 0.29 6.85 0.65
C LEU A 87 -0.57 7.51 1.73
N LEU A 88 -0.14 7.54 2.99
CA LEU A 88 -0.87 8.23 4.06
C LEU A 88 -1.01 9.72 3.79
N ILE A 89 0.05 10.38 3.31
CA ILE A 89 0.00 11.80 2.91
C ILE A 89 -1.00 11.98 1.76
N SER A 90 -1.01 11.08 0.78
CA SER A 90 -1.99 11.10 -0.31
C SER A 90 -3.42 10.97 0.22
N PHE A 91 -3.67 10.11 1.21
CA PHE A 91 -5.00 9.96 1.78
C PHE A 91 -5.46 11.24 2.50
N VAL A 92 -4.58 11.85 3.29
CA VAL A 92 -4.86 13.13 3.96
C VAL A 92 -5.12 14.24 2.94
N PHE A 93 -4.31 14.30 1.86
CA PHE A 93 -4.51 15.29 0.80
C PHE A 93 -5.85 15.09 0.10
N ASN A 94 -6.21 13.86 -0.25
CA ASN A 94 -7.49 13.56 -0.89
C ASN A 94 -8.67 13.96 0.01
N GLU A 95 -8.60 13.64 1.30
CA GLU A 95 -9.68 13.96 2.25
C GLU A 95 -9.84 15.46 2.48
N THR A 96 -8.74 16.21 2.58
CA THR A 96 -8.76 17.64 2.94
C THR A 96 -8.90 18.58 1.75
N VAL A 97 -8.40 18.19 0.57
CA VAL A 97 -8.34 19.05 -0.62
C VAL A 97 -9.34 18.62 -1.68
N LEU A 98 -9.52 17.31 -1.88
CA LEU A 98 -10.36 16.76 -2.95
C LEU A 98 -11.72 16.26 -2.44
N ASN A 99 -12.00 16.39 -1.14
CA ASN A 99 -13.21 15.90 -0.47
C ASN A 99 -13.52 14.42 -0.75
N GLY A 100 -12.49 13.61 -1.00
CA GLY A 100 -12.59 12.17 -1.21
C GLY A 100 -11.68 11.45 -0.22
N SER A 101 -12.18 10.50 0.56
CA SER A 101 -11.33 9.71 1.47
C SER A 101 -11.43 8.22 1.13
N PRO A 102 -10.31 7.49 1.13
CA PRO A 102 -10.37 6.03 1.07
C PRO A 102 -11.17 5.49 2.26
N PRO A 103 -11.85 4.33 2.09
CA PRO A 103 -12.52 3.68 3.20
C PRO A 103 -11.58 3.43 4.38
N ILE A 104 -12.11 3.50 5.62
CA ILE A 104 -11.35 3.31 6.87
C ILE A 104 -10.42 2.07 6.86
N PRO A 105 -10.80 0.91 6.31
CA PRO A 105 -9.88 -0.24 6.22
C PRO A 105 -8.56 0.07 5.51
N PHE A 106 -8.56 0.96 4.51
CA PHE A 106 -7.35 1.35 3.78
C PHE A 106 -6.38 2.12 4.68
N TRP A 107 -6.90 3.07 5.46
CA TRP A 107 -6.14 3.81 6.46
C TRP A 107 -5.49 2.89 7.49
N ILE A 108 -6.27 1.93 8.01
CA ILE A 108 -5.77 0.98 9.02
C ILE A 108 -4.64 0.14 8.44
N ILE A 109 -4.81 -0.43 7.25
CA ILE A 109 -3.80 -1.32 6.65
C ILE A 109 -2.50 -0.57 6.32
N ILE A 110 -2.58 0.61 5.71
CA ILE A 110 -1.37 1.40 5.41
C ILE A 110 -0.73 1.93 6.70
N GLY A 111 -1.53 2.38 7.67
CA GLY A 111 -1.05 2.80 8.98
C GLY A 111 -0.33 1.67 9.72
N LEU A 112 -0.88 0.46 9.73
CA LEU A 112 -0.22 -0.73 10.28
C LEU A 112 1.07 -1.05 9.54
N THR A 113 1.09 -0.97 8.22
CA THR A 113 2.29 -1.19 7.41
C THR A 113 3.40 -0.21 7.79
N PHE A 114 3.06 1.07 7.95
CA PHE A 114 3.98 2.13 8.37
C PHE A 114 4.53 1.89 9.78
N VAL A 115 3.66 1.57 10.75
CA VAL A 115 4.07 1.31 12.14
C VAL A 115 4.94 0.06 12.23
N LEU A 116 4.57 -1.02 11.51
CA LEU A 116 5.33 -2.27 11.48
C LEU A 116 6.71 -2.08 10.84
N SER A 117 6.82 -1.29 9.77
CA SER A 117 8.10 -1.05 9.11
C SER A 117 9.04 -0.18 9.97
N LEU A 118 8.50 0.84 10.66
CA LEU A 118 9.23 1.60 11.67
C LEU A 118 9.70 0.72 12.84
N TYR A 119 8.80 -0.09 13.38
CA TYR A 119 9.11 -1.02 14.48
C TYR A 119 10.23 -1.98 14.07
N GLY A 120 10.12 -2.60 12.89
CA GLY A 120 11.15 -3.50 12.36
C GLY A 120 12.51 -2.82 12.26
N ARG A 121 12.56 -1.58 11.76
CA ARG A 121 13.81 -0.85 11.59
C ARG A 121 14.50 -0.54 12.93
N PHE A 122 13.76 -0.02 13.90
CA PHE A 122 14.34 0.53 15.12
C PHE A 122 14.47 -0.48 16.25
N ARG A 123 13.63 -1.52 16.29
CA ARG A 123 13.54 -2.44 17.44
C ARG A 123 13.94 -3.87 17.11
N VAL A 124 14.02 -4.28 15.84
CA VAL A 124 14.32 -5.67 15.47
C VAL A 124 15.72 -5.81 14.89
N ASN A 125 16.53 -6.68 15.51
CA ASN A 125 17.91 -6.99 15.12
C ASN A 125 18.11 -8.46 14.71
N LYS A 126 17.01 -9.22 14.61
CA LYS A 126 17.02 -10.63 14.20
C LYS A 126 16.25 -10.78 12.89
N ILE A 127 16.74 -11.66 12.03
CA ILE A 127 16.09 -12.00 10.75
C ILE A 127 14.80 -12.76 11.00
#